data_AF-A0A1V5Y384-F1
#
_entry.id   AF-A0A1V5Y384-F1
#
_cell.length_a   1.000
_cell.length_b   1.000
_cell.length_c   1.000
_cell.angle_alpha   90.00
_cell.angle_beta   90.00
_cell.angle_gamma   90.00
#
_symmetry.space_group_name_H-M   'P 1'
#
loop_
_entity.id
_entity.type
_entity.pdbx_description
1 polymer ?
#
loop_
_entity_poly.entity_id
_entity_poly.type
_entity_poly.pdbx_seq_one_letter_code
_entity_poly.pdbx_strand_id
1 'polypeptide(L)'
;MRLTVPALIIFADTPSLIEVNAQPVGEASPDRHIALPVSDSGDYYITAAPLYETQLSRRYAITRKLSLEEGQAKAMVTKDFSVCSWPGGIYELNISPGLLPVVQAAPFPYTLDTLSWQTKQGKLLLTLYYEQGLKLLAENNGAITASYALGDGRHGEIMLLEQEDAQFAMIHTGMENIERMILLDDTLNTALDISGNCVRFMNGRIELITKLDTSRRHETRSCFDYIDGDFLESEPEIGFFTHDYEPPATFEELSAAFLEAVREGFTKEALGYLTPELAENLSLSDLKEFFGDFSGCRAPVFSDEGHLMGLIYDGSDGVSIAKLFRFEFEGMRISNIGEA
;
A
#
# COMPACT_ATOMS: atom_id res chain seq x y z
N MET A 1 40.22 13.76 0.18
CA MET A 1 38.92 13.38 -0.39
C MET A 1 39.13 12.06 -1.11
N ARG A 2 38.64 10.92 -0.57
CA ARG A 2 38.70 9.65 -1.31
C ARG A 2 37.61 9.72 -2.36
N LEU A 3 37.97 9.70 -3.65
CA LEU A 3 37.03 9.54 -4.75
C LEU A 3 36.42 8.14 -4.60
N THR A 4 35.21 8.05 -4.06
CA THR A 4 34.42 6.82 -4.10
C THR A 4 33.86 6.71 -5.51
N VAL A 5 34.22 5.63 -6.21
CA VAL A 5 33.61 5.30 -7.50
C VAL A 5 32.13 5.02 -7.24
N PRO A 6 31.19 5.75 -7.84
CA PRO A 6 29.78 5.50 -7.62
C PRO A 6 29.38 4.08 -8.00
N ALA A 7 28.37 3.54 -7.33
CA ALA A 7 27.89 2.19 -7.54
C ALA A 7 26.38 2.19 -7.84
N LEU A 8 25.99 1.36 -8.80
CA LEU A 8 24.61 1.10 -9.16
C LEU A 8 24.21 -0.25 -8.57
N ILE A 9 23.19 -0.27 -7.71
CA ILE A 9 22.60 -1.49 -7.14
C ILE A 9 21.23 -1.65 -7.78
N ILE A 10 21.00 -2.76 -8.48
CA ILE A 10 19.76 -3.00 -9.23
C ILE A 10 19.02 -4.19 -8.64
N PHE A 11 17.77 -3.97 -8.25
CA PHE A 11 16.77 -4.97 -7.88
C PHE A 11 15.68 -5.03 -8.94
N ALA A 12 15.04 -6.19 -9.07
CA ALA A 12 13.85 -6.36 -9.89
C ALA A 12 12.72 -7.01 -9.10
N ASP A 13 11.47 -6.62 -9.34
CA ASP A 13 10.31 -7.21 -8.63
C ASP A 13 10.03 -8.68 -9.01
N THR A 14 10.75 -9.21 -10.00
CA THR A 14 10.69 -10.58 -10.48
C THR A 14 12.05 -10.99 -11.04
N PRO A 15 12.42 -12.29 -11.01
CA PRO A 15 13.66 -12.77 -11.63
C PRO A 15 13.77 -12.31 -13.09
N SER A 16 14.77 -11.48 -13.36
CA SER A 16 14.96 -10.80 -14.63
C SER A 16 16.44 -10.78 -15.01
N LEU A 17 16.71 -11.03 -16.29
CA LEU A 17 18.01 -10.69 -16.88
C LEU A 17 18.10 -9.17 -16.97
N ILE A 18 19.14 -8.61 -16.37
CA ILE A 18 19.42 -7.19 -16.42
C ILE A 18 20.49 -6.92 -17.48
N GLU A 19 20.22 -5.93 -18.30
CA GLU A 19 21.19 -5.35 -19.22
C GLU A 19 21.40 -3.88 -18.89
N VAL A 20 22.66 -3.44 -18.95
CA VAL A 20 23.02 -2.02 -18.86
C VAL A 20 23.73 -1.63 -20.15
N ASN A 21 23.21 -0.63 -20.85
CA ASN A 21 23.71 -0.20 -22.16
C ASN A 21 23.80 -1.36 -23.17
N ALA A 22 22.76 -2.20 -23.20
CA ALA A 22 22.63 -3.40 -24.04
C ALA A 22 23.72 -4.47 -23.79
N GLN A 23 24.37 -4.47 -22.63
CA GLN A 23 25.25 -5.54 -22.18
C GLN A 23 24.61 -6.28 -21.01
N PRO A 24 24.49 -7.62 -21.06
CA PRO A 24 23.98 -8.40 -19.95
C PRO A 24 24.95 -8.32 -18.76
N VAL A 25 24.44 -7.94 -17.60
CA VAL A 25 25.23 -7.75 -16.38
C VAL A 25 24.94 -8.80 -15.32
N GLY A 26 23.80 -9.48 -15.40
CA GLY A 26 23.43 -10.56 -14.49
C GLY A 26 21.92 -10.70 -14.32
N GLU A 27 21.52 -11.42 -13.28
CA GLU A 27 20.12 -11.63 -12.90
C GLU A 27 19.82 -10.90 -11.60
N ALA A 28 18.70 -10.16 -11.57
CA ALA A 28 18.16 -9.54 -10.37
C ALA A 28 16.75 -10.07 -10.07
N SER A 29 16.39 -10.08 -8.79
CA SER A 29 15.10 -10.52 -8.26
C SER A 29 14.80 -9.72 -6.96
N PRO A 30 13.65 -9.92 -6.30
CA PRO A 30 13.35 -9.17 -5.07
C PRO A 30 14.37 -9.42 -3.95
N ASP A 31 14.98 -10.60 -3.95
CA ASP A 31 15.94 -11.08 -2.96
C ASP A 31 17.40 -11.11 -3.46
N ARG A 32 17.66 -10.73 -4.73
CA ARG A 32 18.99 -10.71 -5.33
C ARG A 32 19.20 -9.44 -6.14
N HIS A 33 20.28 -8.73 -5.84
CA HIS A 33 20.68 -7.55 -6.60
C HIS A 33 21.93 -7.79 -7.44
N ILE A 34 22.14 -6.89 -8.40
CA ILE A 34 23.40 -6.72 -9.12
C ILE A 34 24.01 -5.41 -8.64
N ALA A 35 25.32 -5.41 -8.38
CA ALA A 35 26.08 -4.21 -8.05
C ALA A 35 27.14 -3.95 -9.11
N LEU A 36 27.17 -2.74 -9.66
CA LEU A 36 28.09 -2.35 -10.74
C LEU A 36 28.75 -1.01 -10.41
N PRO A 37 30.07 -0.86 -10.61
CA PRO A 37 30.68 0.47 -10.59
C PRO A 37 30.22 1.26 -11.81
N VAL A 38 29.93 2.54 -11.61
CA VAL A 38 29.53 3.48 -12.66
C VAL A 38 30.38 4.74 -12.61
N SER A 39 30.52 5.40 -13.76
CA SER A 39 31.12 6.74 -13.84
C SER A 39 30.23 7.74 -13.11
N ASP A 40 30.82 8.78 -12.54
CA ASP A 40 30.11 9.93 -11.96
C ASP A 40 29.34 10.76 -13.01
N SER A 41 29.57 10.46 -14.28
CA SER A 41 28.98 11.12 -15.43
C SER A 41 28.62 10.10 -16.51
N GLY A 42 27.43 10.26 -17.10
CA GLY A 42 26.99 9.50 -18.27
C GLY A 42 25.56 8.96 -18.19
N ASP A 43 25.14 8.38 -19.32
CA ASP A 43 23.81 7.81 -19.49
C ASP A 43 23.85 6.28 -19.37
N TYR A 44 22.93 5.74 -18.56
CA TYR A 44 22.75 4.31 -18.32
C TYR A 44 21.34 3.92 -18.75
N TYR A 45 21.27 3.03 -19.74
CA TYR A 45 20.03 2.43 -20.21
C TYR A 45 19.90 1.05 -19.57
N ILE A 46 19.03 0.94 -18.57
CA ILE A 46 18.80 -0.29 -17.81
C ILE A 46 17.59 -1.00 -18.39
N THR A 47 17.78 -2.25 -18.83
CA THR A 47 16.72 -3.13 -19.30
C THR A 47 16.52 -4.26 -18.31
N ALA A 48 15.27 -4.55 -17.95
CA ALA A 48 14.91 -5.76 -17.21
C ALA A 48 14.05 -6.66 -18.10
N ALA A 49 14.60 -7.83 -18.46
CA ALA A 49 13.92 -8.84 -19.24
C ALA A 49 13.48 -10.00 -18.32
N PRO A 50 12.18 -10.20 -18.08
CA PRO A 50 11.68 -11.22 -17.16
C PRO A 50 12.03 -12.62 -17.66
N LEU A 51 12.50 -13.49 -16.77
CA LEU A 51 12.97 -14.84 -17.11
C LEU A 51 11.86 -15.91 -17.07
N TYR A 52 10.78 -15.63 -16.34
CA TYR A 52 9.68 -16.56 -16.15
C TYR A 52 8.34 -15.86 -16.34
N GLU A 53 7.37 -16.60 -16.91
CA GLU A 53 5.96 -16.23 -16.89
C GLU A 53 5.27 -16.94 -15.73
N THR A 54 4.22 -16.34 -15.19
CA THR A 54 3.32 -17.02 -14.26
C THR A 54 2.06 -17.47 -14.99
N GLN A 55 1.29 -18.39 -14.38
CA GLN A 55 -0.01 -18.80 -14.94
C GLN A 55 -1.01 -17.63 -15.03
N LEU A 56 -0.84 -16.58 -14.22
CA LEU A 56 -1.78 -15.47 -14.08
C LEU A 56 -1.34 -14.22 -14.86
N SER A 57 -0.06 -14.13 -15.23
CA SER A 57 0.47 -12.95 -15.90
C SER A 57 1.63 -13.28 -16.83
N ARG A 58 1.60 -12.64 -18.01
CA ARG A 58 2.77 -12.52 -18.88
C ARG A 58 3.49 -11.24 -18.54
N ARG A 59 4.81 -11.28 -18.49
CA ARG A 59 5.63 -10.09 -18.25
C ARG A 59 6.38 -9.72 -19.52
N TYR A 60 6.59 -8.42 -19.75
CA TYR A 60 7.36 -7.92 -20.88
C TYR A 60 8.53 -7.05 -20.41
N ALA A 61 9.60 -7.05 -21.21
CA ALA A 61 10.79 -6.29 -20.89
C ALA A 61 10.53 -4.78 -20.92
N ILE A 62 11.18 -4.05 -20.02
CA ILE A 62 11.17 -2.59 -20.02
C ILE A 62 12.61 -2.05 -20.02
N THR A 63 12.80 -0.88 -20.62
CA THR A 63 14.07 -0.15 -20.58
C THR A 63 13.83 1.24 -20.01
N ARG A 64 14.72 1.69 -19.11
CA ARG A 64 14.69 3.02 -18.50
C ARG A 64 16.06 3.67 -18.53
N LYS A 65 16.06 5.00 -18.60
CA LYS A 65 17.28 5.81 -18.63
C LYS A 65 17.53 6.40 -17.24
N LEU A 66 18.74 6.21 -16.74
CA LEU A 66 19.31 6.94 -15.62
C LEU A 66 20.47 7.79 -16.15
N SER A 67 20.51 9.07 -15.83
CA SER A 67 21.62 9.96 -16.18
C SER A 67 22.36 10.33 -14.89
N LEU A 68 23.69 10.31 -14.92
CA LEU A 68 24.54 10.82 -13.86
C LEU A 68 25.28 12.07 -14.35
N GLU A 69 25.25 13.14 -13.55
CA GLU A 69 25.96 14.39 -13.80
C GLU A 69 26.68 14.81 -12.52
N GLU A 70 28.02 14.82 -12.53
CA GLU A 70 28.85 15.16 -11.36
C GLU A 70 28.50 14.35 -10.09
N GLY A 71 28.11 13.09 -10.26
CA GLY A 71 27.68 12.23 -9.16
C GLY A 71 26.32 12.62 -8.59
N GLN A 72 25.44 13.24 -9.38
CA GLN A 72 24.03 13.39 -9.09
C GLN A 72 23.19 12.60 -10.10
N ALA A 73 22.18 11.89 -9.61
CA ALA A 73 21.31 11.07 -10.44
C ALA A 73 20.08 11.84 -10.93
N LYS A 74 19.69 11.53 -12.17
CA LYS A 74 18.47 12.03 -12.81
C LYS A 74 17.74 10.90 -13.53
N ALA A 75 16.48 10.73 -13.19
CA ALA A 75 15.61 9.70 -13.75
C ALA A 75 14.22 10.25 -14.09
N MET A 76 13.50 9.54 -14.96
CA MET A 76 12.08 9.84 -15.16
C MET A 76 11.26 9.12 -14.09
N VAL A 77 10.36 9.85 -13.43
CA VAL A 77 9.38 9.24 -12.51
C VAL A 77 8.42 8.37 -13.32
N THR A 78 8.46 7.06 -13.08
CA THR A 78 7.55 6.10 -13.70
C THR A 78 7.13 5.05 -12.66
N LYS A 79 5.99 4.38 -12.88
CA LYS A 79 5.47 3.40 -11.91
C LYS A 79 6.31 2.11 -11.83
N ASP A 80 7.12 1.85 -12.84
CA ASP A 80 7.88 0.63 -13.02
C ASP A 80 9.39 0.82 -12.81
N PHE A 81 9.80 1.98 -12.30
CA PHE A 81 11.20 2.33 -12.07
C PHE A 81 11.33 3.38 -10.99
N SER A 82 12.10 3.09 -9.94
CA SER A 82 12.46 4.03 -8.89
C SER A 82 13.95 4.01 -8.61
N VAL A 83 14.48 5.17 -8.20
CA VAL A 83 15.89 5.37 -7.90
C VAL A 83 16.00 6.04 -6.54
N CYS A 84 16.85 5.50 -5.68
CA CYS A 84 17.20 6.07 -4.40
C CYS A 84 18.71 6.32 -4.31
N SER A 85 19.09 7.56 -4.02
CA SER A 85 20.48 7.95 -3.81
C SER A 85 20.84 7.80 -2.34
N TRP A 86 21.78 6.90 -2.05
CA TRP A 86 22.31 6.63 -0.72
C TRP A 86 23.67 7.33 -0.51
N PRO A 87 24.04 7.64 0.75
CA PRO A 87 25.35 8.21 1.05
C PRO A 87 26.50 7.33 0.52
N GLY A 88 27.60 7.97 0.13
CA GLY A 88 28.77 7.28 -0.42
C GLY A 88 28.75 7.05 -1.93
N GLY A 89 27.77 7.61 -2.65
CA GLY A 89 27.65 7.50 -4.12
C GLY A 89 27.01 6.19 -4.57
N ILE A 90 26.10 5.65 -3.77
CA ILE A 90 25.36 4.43 -4.07
C ILE A 90 23.98 4.81 -4.61
N TYR A 91 23.62 4.26 -5.76
CA TYR A 91 22.30 4.43 -6.37
C TYR A 91 21.59 3.10 -6.38
N GLU A 92 20.51 3.00 -5.62
CA GLU A 92 19.67 1.81 -5.55
C GLU A 92 18.47 1.97 -6.48
N LEU A 93 18.30 1.01 -7.38
CA LEU A 93 17.29 1.00 -8.43
C LEU A 93 16.35 -0.17 -8.21
N ASN A 94 15.05 0.10 -8.28
CA ASN A 94 14.04 -0.95 -8.39
C ASN A 94 13.38 -0.83 -9.75
N ILE A 95 13.37 -1.92 -10.52
CA ILE A 95 12.73 -1.99 -11.83
C ILE A 95 11.69 -3.11 -11.86
N SER A 96 10.50 -2.82 -12.38
CA SER A 96 9.39 -3.77 -12.40
C SER A 96 8.97 -4.05 -13.84
N PRO A 97 9.40 -5.16 -14.48
CA PRO A 97 8.94 -5.52 -15.81
C PRO A 97 7.43 -5.42 -15.97
N GLY A 98 7.01 -4.94 -17.14
CA GLY A 98 5.61 -4.64 -17.38
C GLY A 98 4.73 -5.88 -17.35
N LEU A 99 3.49 -5.71 -16.91
CA LEU A 99 2.52 -6.79 -16.76
C LEU A 99 1.50 -6.78 -17.90
N LEU A 100 1.29 -7.94 -18.52
CA LEU A 100 0.15 -8.21 -19.40
C LEU A 100 -0.78 -9.20 -18.69
N PRO A 101 -2.00 -8.79 -18.33
CA PRO A 101 -2.97 -9.69 -17.72
C PRO A 101 -3.32 -10.81 -18.70
N VAL A 102 -3.25 -12.06 -18.24
CA VAL A 102 -3.77 -13.18 -19.01
C VAL A 102 -5.29 -13.13 -18.90
N VAL A 103 -5.97 -12.85 -20.02
CA VAL A 103 -7.43 -12.92 -20.08
C VAL A 103 -7.84 -14.37 -19.84
N GLN A 104 -8.25 -14.69 -18.62
CA GLN A 104 -8.95 -15.94 -18.36
C GLN A 104 -10.23 -15.94 -19.20
N ALA A 105 -10.58 -17.08 -19.80
CA ALA A 105 -11.88 -17.23 -20.44
C ALA A 105 -12.96 -16.84 -19.43
N ALA A 106 -13.76 -15.82 -19.77
CA ALA A 106 -14.81 -15.35 -18.88
C ALA A 106 -15.75 -16.53 -18.57
N PRO A 107 -16.02 -16.85 -17.30
CA PRO A 107 -16.99 -17.89 -16.98
C PRO A 107 -18.37 -17.48 -17.52
N PHE A 108 -19.23 -18.48 -17.77
CA PHE A 108 -20.63 -18.20 -18.09
C PHE A 108 -21.26 -17.35 -16.97
N PRO A 109 -22.16 -16.40 -17.30
CA PRO A 109 -22.81 -15.59 -16.28
C PRO A 109 -23.54 -16.46 -15.25
N TYR A 110 -23.46 -16.07 -13.98
CA TYR A 110 -24.12 -16.79 -12.89
C TYR A 110 -24.61 -15.82 -11.82
N THR A 111 -25.75 -16.16 -11.21
CA THR A 111 -26.30 -15.44 -10.05
C THR A 111 -25.52 -15.82 -8.81
N LEU A 112 -25.22 -14.81 -7.99
CA LEU A 112 -24.59 -14.95 -6.68
C LEU A 112 -25.65 -14.96 -5.59
N ASP A 113 -26.56 -13.98 -5.63
CA ASP A 113 -27.58 -13.80 -4.61
C ASP A 113 -28.79 -13.02 -5.14
N THR A 114 -29.91 -13.10 -4.43
CA THR A 114 -31.15 -12.39 -4.77
C THR A 114 -31.87 -11.89 -3.52
N LEU A 115 -32.37 -10.66 -3.56
CA LEU A 115 -33.20 -10.08 -2.49
C LEU A 115 -34.55 -9.62 -3.06
N SER A 116 -35.63 -10.16 -2.49
CA SER A 116 -36.99 -9.66 -2.74
C SER A 116 -37.35 -8.63 -1.68
N TRP A 117 -37.36 -7.35 -2.06
CA TRP A 117 -37.53 -6.24 -1.14
C TRP A 117 -38.87 -5.52 -1.34
N GLN A 118 -39.64 -5.37 -0.27
CA GLN A 118 -40.88 -4.59 -0.28
C GLN A 118 -40.57 -3.12 0.07
N THR A 119 -40.66 -2.23 -0.92
CA THR A 119 -40.42 -0.80 -0.74
C THR A 119 -41.72 -0.01 -0.75
N LYS A 120 -41.64 1.30 -0.47
CA LYS A 120 -42.76 2.24 -0.64
C LYS A 120 -43.19 2.37 -2.12
N GLN A 121 -42.28 2.09 -3.05
CA GLN A 121 -42.53 2.16 -4.49
C GLN A 121 -43.11 0.85 -5.07
N GLY A 122 -43.06 -0.24 -4.32
CA GLY A 122 -43.56 -1.54 -4.74
C GLY A 122 -42.60 -2.66 -4.37
N LYS A 123 -42.82 -3.85 -4.93
CA LYS A 123 -41.94 -4.99 -4.73
C LYS A 123 -40.79 -4.93 -5.74
N LEU A 124 -39.56 -4.89 -5.25
CA LEU A 124 -38.34 -4.98 -6.04
C LEU A 124 -37.71 -6.37 -5.91
N LEU A 125 -37.15 -6.88 -7.00
CA LEU A 125 -36.26 -8.02 -7.00
C LEU A 125 -34.86 -7.52 -7.36
N LEU A 126 -33.92 -7.65 -6.43
CA LEU A 126 -32.52 -7.39 -6.65
C LEU A 126 -31.81 -8.71 -6.95
N THR A 127 -31.01 -8.74 -8.01
CA THR A 127 -30.20 -9.90 -8.40
C THR A 127 -28.74 -9.47 -8.51
N LEU A 128 -27.89 -10.03 -7.64
CA LEU A 128 -26.44 -9.90 -7.73
C LEU A 128 -25.92 -11.04 -8.60
N TYR A 129 -25.17 -10.71 -9.63
CA TYR A 129 -24.66 -11.70 -10.57
C TYR A 129 -23.27 -11.33 -11.07
N TYR A 130 -22.57 -12.32 -11.58
CA TYR A 130 -21.28 -12.15 -12.22
C TYR A 130 -21.43 -12.26 -13.73
N GLU A 131 -20.92 -11.27 -14.45
CA GLU A 131 -20.72 -11.29 -15.91
C GLU A 131 -19.57 -10.35 -16.26
N GLN A 132 -18.35 -10.91 -16.36
CA GLN A 132 -17.11 -10.13 -16.53
C GLN A 132 -16.91 -9.05 -15.45
N GLY A 133 -17.33 -9.37 -14.22
CA GLY A 133 -17.40 -8.43 -13.10
C GLY A 133 -18.73 -8.59 -12.35
N LEU A 134 -18.79 -8.07 -11.14
CA LEU A 134 -19.98 -8.06 -10.31
C LEU A 134 -20.95 -6.98 -10.78
N LYS A 135 -22.22 -7.37 -10.89
CA LYS A 135 -23.30 -6.49 -11.31
C LYS A 135 -24.53 -6.71 -10.42
N LEU A 136 -25.25 -5.63 -10.15
CA LEU A 136 -26.58 -5.68 -9.54
C LEU A 136 -27.61 -5.34 -10.59
N LEU A 137 -28.71 -6.10 -10.63
CA LEU A 137 -29.91 -5.78 -11.40
C LEU A 137 -31.05 -5.55 -10.42
N ALA A 138 -31.82 -4.48 -10.61
CA ALA A 138 -33.07 -4.25 -9.91
C ALA A 138 -34.23 -4.37 -10.89
N GLU A 139 -35.25 -5.14 -10.50
CA GLU A 139 -36.45 -5.38 -11.31
C GLU A 139 -37.72 -5.09 -10.51
N ASN A 140 -38.72 -4.52 -11.17
CA ASN A 140 -40.08 -4.38 -10.65
C ASN A 140 -41.04 -5.08 -11.61
N ASN A 141 -41.73 -6.13 -11.14
CA ASN A 141 -42.64 -6.94 -11.95
C ASN A 141 -42.03 -7.44 -13.28
N GLY A 142 -40.74 -7.79 -13.27
CA GLY A 142 -40.00 -8.29 -14.44
C GLY A 142 -39.53 -7.20 -15.42
N ALA A 143 -39.78 -5.92 -15.13
CA ALA A 143 -39.16 -4.81 -15.85
C ALA A 143 -37.91 -4.36 -15.10
N ILE A 144 -36.79 -4.24 -15.81
CA ILE A 144 -35.53 -3.72 -15.26
C ILE A 144 -35.73 -2.24 -14.93
N THR A 145 -35.48 -1.88 -13.67
CA THR A 145 -35.56 -0.49 -13.19
C THR A 145 -34.18 0.15 -13.07
N ALA A 146 -33.16 -0.62 -12.66
CA ALA A 146 -31.79 -0.12 -12.53
C ALA A 146 -30.76 -1.24 -12.69
N SER A 147 -29.52 -0.87 -12.99
CA SER A 147 -28.36 -1.78 -12.96
C SER A 147 -27.10 -1.05 -12.49
N TYR A 148 -26.25 -1.75 -11.76
CA TYR A 148 -25.03 -1.23 -11.15
C TYR A 148 -23.83 -2.10 -11.51
N ALA A 149 -22.71 -1.46 -11.81
CA ALA A 149 -21.41 -2.12 -11.92
C ALA A 149 -20.70 -2.02 -10.55
N LEU A 150 -20.40 -3.18 -9.96
CA LEU A 150 -19.92 -3.26 -8.58
C LEU A 150 -18.41 -3.47 -8.47
N GLY A 151 -17.79 -4.01 -9.53
CA GLY A 151 -16.33 -4.20 -9.61
C GLY A 151 -15.95 -5.48 -10.33
N ASP A 152 -14.68 -5.84 -10.26
CA ASP A 152 -14.05 -7.02 -10.86
C ASP A 152 -14.00 -8.24 -9.93
N GLY A 153 -14.61 -8.12 -8.75
CA GLY A 153 -14.74 -9.19 -7.76
C GLY A 153 -15.50 -10.42 -8.27
N ARG A 154 -15.56 -11.47 -7.43
CA ARG A 154 -16.28 -12.72 -7.75
C ARG A 154 -17.21 -13.23 -6.65
N HIS A 155 -17.23 -12.54 -5.52
CA HIS A 155 -18.05 -12.88 -4.37
C HIS A 155 -18.83 -11.65 -3.91
N GLY A 156 -20.02 -11.88 -3.38
CA GLY A 156 -20.81 -10.86 -2.73
C GLY A 156 -22.17 -11.40 -2.33
N GLU A 157 -22.86 -10.62 -1.52
CA GLU A 157 -24.17 -10.94 -0.96
C GLU A 157 -25.06 -9.69 -0.97
N ILE A 158 -26.37 -9.91 -0.93
CA ILE A 158 -27.36 -8.86 -0.77
C ILE A 158 -28.19 -9.18 0.48
N MET A 159 -28.30 -8.22 1.39
CA MET A 159 -29.17 -8.35 2.55
C MET A 159 -29.95 -7.07 2.80
N LEU A 160 -31.05 -7.21 3.53
CA LEU A 160 -31.82 -6.06 4.00
C LEU A 160 -31.19 -5.54 5.29
N LEU A 161 -30.92 -4.25 5.34
CA LEU A 161 -30.45 -3.54 6.52
C LEU A 161 -31.56 -2.61 7.01
N GLU A 162 -31.93 -2.75 8.28
CA GLU A 162 -32.87 -1.83 8.93
C GLU A 162 -32.08 -0.88 9.85
N GLN A 163 -32.31 0.42 9.70
CA GLN A 163 -31.67 1.47 10.47
C GLN A 163 -32.74 2.48 10.89
N GLU A 164 -33.01 2.52 12.20
CA GLU A 164 -34.10 3.32 12.76
C GLU A 164 -35.43 3.10 11.99
N ASP A 165 -35.93 4.13 11.30
CA ASP A 165 -37.17 4.11 10.51
C ASP A 165 -36.94 3.88 8.99
N ALA A 166 -35.69 3.57 8.59
CA ALA A 166 -35.29 3.36 7.21
C ALA A 166 -34.87 1.90 6.93
N GLN A 167 -35.08 1.48 5.68
CA GLN A 167 -34.61 0.20 5.17
C GLN A 167 -33.72 0.44 3.96
N PHE A 168 -32.65 -0.33 3.89
CA PHE A 168 -31.68 -0.28 2.80
C PHE A 168 -31.44 -1.68 2.25
N ALA A 169 -31.26 -1.79 0.94
CA ALA A 169 -30.60 -2.96 0.37
C ALA A 169 -29.09 -2.78 0.53
N MET A 170 -28.46 -3.63 1.34
CA MET A 170 -27.03 -3.67 1.53
C MET A 170 -26.41 -4.70 0.59
N ILE A 171 -25.49 -4.23 -0.25
CA ILE A 171 -24.73 -5.07 -1.17
C ILE A 171 -23.28 -5.04 -0.72
N HIS A 172 -22.76 -6.18 -0.27
CA HIS A 172 -21.37 -6.34 0.15
C HIS A 172 -20.64 -7.22 -0.86
N THR A 173 -19.53 -6.73 -1.38
CA THR A 173 -18.76 -7.41 -2.44
C THR A 173 -17.29 -7.48 -2.09
N GLY A 174 -16.66 -8.60 -2.46
CA GLY A 174 -15.24 -8.85 -2.27
C GLY A 174 -14.48 -8.85 -3.59
N MET A 175 -13.45 -8.00 -3.68
CA MET A 175 -12.41 -7.95 -4.71
C MET A 175 -11.11 -8.55 -4.14
N GLU A 176 -10.02 -8.55 -4.92
CA GLU A 176 -8.77 -9.25 -4.54
C GLU A 176 -8.21 -8.83 -3.16
N ASN A 177 -8.21 -7.52 -2.85
CA ASN A 177 -7.69 -6.98 -1.59
C ASN A 177 -8.59 -5.87 -0.99
N ILE A 178 -9.80 -5.71 -1.54
CA ILE A 178 -10.72 -4.64 -1.22
C ILE A 178 -12.11 -5.23 -1.08
N GLU A 179 -12.83 -4.81 -0.05
CA GLU A 179 -14.26 -5.01 0.09
C GLU A 179 -14.98 -3.69 -0.23
N ARG A 180 -16.17 -3.80 -0.80
CA ARG A 180 -17.05 -2.66 -1.08
C ARG A 180 -18.45 -2.93 -0.56
N MET A 181 -19.02 -1.95 0.10
CA MET A 181 -20.39 -1.97 0.58
C MET A 181 -21.17 -0.82 -0.03
N ILE A 182 -22.32 -1.13 -0.62
CA ILE A 182 -23.27 -0.15 -1.13
C ILE A 182 -24.59 -0.31 -0.39
N LEU A 183 -25.15 0.80 0.08
CA LEU A 183 -26.51 0.88 0.58
C LEU A 183 -27.38 1.61 -0.43
N LEU A 184 -28.45 0.94 -0.88
CA LEU A 184 -29.46 1.54 -1.73
C LEU A 184 -30.73 1.83 -0.93
N ASP A 185 -31.27 3.03 -1.08
CA ASP A 185 -32.55 3.43 -0.49
C ASP A 185 -33.76 2.85 -1.25
N ASP A 186 -34.95 3.11 -0.74
CA ASP A 186 -36.22 2.58 -1.28
C ASP A 186 -36.56 3.09 -2.71
N THR A 187 -35.79 4.07 -3.18
CA THR A 187 -35.83 4.65 -4.52
C THR A 187 -34.66 4.23 -5.41
N LEU A 188 -33.80 3.33 -4.91
CA LEU A 188 -32.57 2.85 -5.54
C LEU A 188 -31.45 3.90 -5.66
N ASN A 189 -31.52 4.99 -4.90
CA ASN A 189 -30.38 5.91 -4.78
C ASN A 189 -29.35 5.34 -3.80
N THR A 190 -28.09 5.66 -4.06
CA THR A 190 -26.98 5.29 -3.17
C THR A 190 -26.99 6.18 -1.93
N ALA A 191 -27.30 5.57 -0.78
CA ALA A 191 -27.22 6.22 0.53
C ALA A 191 -25.80 6.18 1.11
N LEU A 192 -25.05 5.10 0.83
CA LEU A 192 -23.66 4.96 1.22
C LEU A 192 -22.94 4.07 0.20
N ASP A 193 -21.70 4.41 -0.15
CA ASP A 193 -20.83 3.60 -1.02
C ASP A 193 -19.38 3.77 -0.55
N ILE A 194 -18.87 2.72 0.08
CA ILE A 194 -17.55 2.73 0.72
C ILE A 194 -16.75 1.51 0.29
N SER A 195 -15.44 1.68 0.21
CA SER A 195 -14.51 0.62 -0.16
C SER A 195 -13.23 0.72 0.66
N GLY A 196 -12.74 -0.42 1.14
CA GLY A 196 -11.52 -0.50 1.94
C GLY A 196 -11.03 -1.93 2.07
N ASN A 197 -10.10 -2.18 2.97
CA ASN A 197 -9.56 -3.54 3.15
C ASN A 197 -10.53 -4.48 3.87
N CYS A 198 -11.42 -3.94 4.70
CA CYS A 198 -12.53 -4.66 5.31
C CYS A 198 -13.70 -3.70 5.55
N VAL A 199 -14.92 -4.14 5.24
CA VAL A 199 -16.14 -3.41 5.55
C VAL A 199 -17.09 -4.34 6.28
N ARG A 200 -17.59 -3.92 7.45
CA ARG A 200 -18.47 -4.77 8.26
C ARG A 200 -19.57 -3.97 8.93
N PHE A 201 -20.72 -4.61 9.08
CA PHE A 201 -21.81 -4.09 9.90
C PHE A 201 -21.74 -4.70 11.30
N MET A 202 -21.51 -3.88 12.32
CA MET A 202 -21.37 -4.33 13.70
C MET A 202 -21.99 -3.34 14.69
N ASN A 203 -22.72 -3.84 15.69
CA ASN A 203 -23.30 -3.02 16.75
C ASN A 203 -24.16 -1.84 16.26
N GLY A 204 -24.88 -2.03 15.15
CA GLY A 204 -25.76 -0.99 14.59
C GLY A 204 -25.04 0.05 13.72
N ARG A 205 -23.74 -0.05 13.50
CA ARG A 205 -22.95 0.87 12.67
C ARG A 205 -22.15 0.13 11.61
N ILE A 206 -21.76 0.86 10.58
CA ILE A 206 -20.90 0.35 9.51
C ILE A 206 -19.48 0.77 9.82
N GLU A 207 -18.56 -0.19 9.84
CA GLU A 207 -17.13 0.06 10.05
C GLU A 207 -16.39 -0.16 8.72
N LEU A 208 -15.60 0.84 8.34
CA LEU A 208 -14.63 0.77 7.24
C LEU A 208 -13.23 0.69 7.82
N ILE A 209 -12.49 -0.36 7.50
CA ILE A 209 -11.11 -0.55 7.94
C ILE A 209 -10.18 -0.50 6.73
N THR A 210 -9.17 0.36 6.81
CA THR A 210 -8.12 0.51 5.78
C THR A 210 -6.77 0.29 6.42
N LYS A 211 -5.90 -0.47 5.76
CA LYS A 211 -4.54 -0.75 6.21
C LYS A 211 -3.63 0.43 5.89
N LEU A 212 -2.80 0.81 6.86
CA LEU A 212 -1.70 1.73 6.67
C LEU A 212 -0.45 0.97 6.21
N ASP A 213 0.37 1.62 5.38
CA ASP A 213 1.65 1.10 4.94
C ASP A 213 2.71 1.28 6.04
N THR A 214 2.59 0.43 7.06
CA THR A 214 3.50 0.34 8.21
C THR A 214 3.85 -1.12 8.46
N SER A 215 5.08 -1.38 8.90
CA SER A 215 5.60 -2.70 9.26
C SER A 215 4.79 -3.38 10.36
N ARG A 216 4.16 -2.61 11.26
CA ARG A 216 3.29 -3.12 12.33
C ARG A 216 1.85 -3.39 11.87
N ARG A 217 1.51 -3.08 10.61
CA ARG A 217 0.18 -3.29 10.02
C ARG A 217 -0.92 -2.47 10.75
N HIS A 218 -0.62 -1.22 11.08
CA HIS A 218 -1.63 -0.31 11.61
C HIS A 218 -2.82 -0.18 10.65
N GLU A 219 -3.97 0.12 11.21
CA GLU A 219 -5.23 0.26 10.49
C GLU A 219 -5.92 1.56 10.90
N THR A 220 -6.60 2.20 9.96
CA THR A 220 -7.57 3.26 10.21
C THR A 220 -8.97 2.67 10.20
N ARG A 221 -9.81 3.03 11.17
CA ARG A 221 -11.22 2.69 11.23
C ARG A 221 -12.08 3.95 11.19
N SER A 222 -12.90 4.07 10.15
CA SER A 222 -14.01 5.02 10.10
C SER A 222 -15.30 4.29 10.45
N CYS A 223 -16.16 4.91 11.27
CA CYS A 223 -17.50 4.40 11.56
C CYS A 223 -18.54 5.30 10.88
N PHE A 224 -19.59 4.69 10.35
CA PHE A 224 -20.71 5.39 9.73
C PHE A 224 -21.96 5.09 10.54
N ASP A 225 -22.49 6.12 11.17
CA ASP A 225 -23.72 6.09 11.94
C ASP A 225 -24.85 6.71 11.12
N TYR A 226 -26.03 6.10 11.16
CA TYR A 226 -27.20 6.66 10.52
C TYR A 226 -27.88 7.65 11.46
N ILE A 227 -27.86 8.94 11.11
CA ILE A 227 -28.36 10.04 11.94
C ILE A 227 -29.17 10.99 11.06
N ASP A 228 -30.40 11.30 11.47
CA ASP A 228 -31.28 12.29 10.83
C ASP A 228 -31.49 12.05 9.31
N GLY A 229 -31.45 10.79 8.87
CA GLY A 229 -31.71 10.42 7.48
C GLY A 229 -30.45 10.26 6.61
N ASP A 230 -29.25 10.36 7.18
CA ASP A 230 -27.98 10.27 6.44
C ASP A 230 -26.93 9.44 7.18
N PHE A 231 -25.95 8.90 6.46
CA PHE A 231 -24.79 8.22 7.04
C PHE A 231 -23.66 9.21 7.28
N LEU A 232 -23.35 9.47 8.54
CA LEU A 232 -22.29 10.38 8.94
C LEU A 232 -21.04 9.61 9.32
N GLU A 233 -19.92 9.96 8.69
CA GLU A 233 -18.61 9.41 9.01
C GLU A 233 -18.06 10.03 10.31
N SER A 234 -17.58 9.19 11.22
CA SER A 234 -16.84 9.62 12.40
C SER A 234 -15.40 10.01 12.06
N GLU A 235 -14.75 10.77 12.94
CA GLU A 235 -13.28 10.93 12.86
C GLU A 235 -12.60 9.55 12.84
N PRO A 236 -11.66 9.29 11.89
CA PRO A 236 -10.99 8.00 11.80
C PRO A 236 -10.15 7.71 13.04
N GLU A 237 -10.26 6.50 13.57
CA GLU A 237 -9.44 6.00 14.66
C GLU A 237 -8.29 5.15 14.12
N ILE A 238 -7.11 5.27 14.72
CA ILE A 238 -5.95 4.45 14.35
C ILE A 238 -5.71 3.37 15.40
N GLY A 239 -5.47 2.15 14.95
CA GLY A 239 -5.19 1.01 15.83
C GLY A 239 -5.03 -0.30 15.08
N PHE A 240 -5.42 -1.38 15.75
CA PHE A 240 -5.41 -2.75 15.22
C PHE A 240 -6.81 -3.33 15.43
N PHE A 241 -7.61 -3.42 14.38
CA PHE A 241 -9.05 -3.73 14.44
C PHE A 241 -9.39 -5.10 13.87
N THR A 242 -8.53 -5.63 12.99
CA THR A 242 -8.67 -6.98 12.42
C THR A 242 -7.69 -8.00 13.00
N HIS A 243 -6.72 -7.55 13.79
CA HIS A 243 -5.73 -8.41 14.45
C HIS A 243 -5.21 -7.78 15.75
N ASP A 244 -4.49 -8.58 16.53
CA ASP A 244 -3.80 -8.10 17.73
C ASP A 244 -2.49 -7.39 17.35
N TYR A 245 -2.04 -6.49 18.23
CA TYR A 245 -0.73 -5.85 18.10
C TYR A 245 0.40 -6.86 18.31
N GLU A 246 1.35 -6.89 17.37
CA GLU A 246 2.56 -7.70 17.44
C GLU A 246 3.79 -6.80 17.67
N PRO A 247 4.41 -6.84 18.87
CA PRO A 247 5.56 -6.01 19.15
C PRO A 247 6.77 -6.40 18.29
N PRO A 248 7.67 -5.45 17.99
CA PRO A 248 8.90 -5.75 17.26
C PRO A 248 9.73 -6.81 17.99
N ALA A 249 10.19 -7.82 17.24
CA ALA A 249 10.97 -8.93 17.78
C ALA A 249 12.49 -8.77 17.56
N THR A 250 12.89 -7.91 16.64
CA THR A 250 14.28 -7.64 16.28
C THR A 250 14.59 -6.15 16.36
N PHE A 251 15.86 -5.78 16.43
CA PHE A 251 16.28 -4.38 16.41
C PHE A 251 15.92 -3.67 15.11
N GLU A 252 15.97 -4.38 13.97
CA GLU A 252 15.54 -3.83 12.69
C GLU A 252 14.03 -3.52 12.68
N GLU A 253 13.21 -4.45 13.17
CA GLU A 253 11.78 -4.21 13.34
C GLU A 253 11.49 -3.07 14.33
N LEU A 254 12.26 -2.97 15.40
CA LEU A 254 12.12 -1.93 16.42
C LEU A 254 12.43 -0.54 15.84
N SER A 255 13.54 -0.40 15.10
CA SER A 255 13.92 0.85 14.44
C SER A 255 12.90 1.26 13.39
N ALA A 256 12.42 0.32 12.56
CA ALA A 256 11.40 0.59 11.55
C ALA A 256 10.08 1.01 12.19
N ALA A 257 9.58 0.25 13.16
CA ALA A 257 8.33 0.56 13.86
C ALA A 257 8.39 1.91 14.59
N PHE A 258 9.54 2.24 15.19
CA PHE A 258 9.76 3.55 15.80
C PHE A 258 9.70 4.70 14.78
N LEU A 259 10.41 4.58 13.67
CA LEU A 259 10.40 5.60 12.62
C LEU A 259 9.00 5.77 12.02
N GLU A 260 8.30 4.69 11.71
CA GLU A 260 6.92 4.73 11.22
C GLU A 260 5.99 5.40 12.24
N ALA A 261 6.09 5.04 13.52
CA ALA A 261 5.31 5.68 14.58
C ALA A 261 5.60 7.18 14.68
N VAL A 262 6.85 7.62 14.48
CA VAL A 262 7.19 9.04 14.39
C VAL A 262 6.54 9.69 13.17
N ARG A 263 6.66 9.09 11.98
CA ARG A 263 6.09 9.59 10.71
C ARG A 263 4.59 9.83 10.85
N GLU A 264 3.87 8.78 11.27
CA GLU A 264 2.41 8.80 11.42
C GLU A 264 1.93 9.61 12.64
N GLY A 265 2.84 9.93 13.57
CA GLY A 265 2.53 10.72 14.76
C GLY A 265 1.91 9.93 15.91
N PHE A 266 2.21 8.64 16.03
CA PHE A 266 1.76 7.76 17.10
C PHE A 266 2.57 8.00 18.39
N THR A 267 2.33 9.13 19.05
CA THR A 267 3.14 9.62 20.19
C THR A 267 3.42 8.57 21.26
N LYS A 268 2.38 7.85 21.73
CA LYS A 268 2.53 6.87 22.81
C LYS A 268 3.38 5.68 22.38
N GLU A 269 3.27 5.27 21.13
CA GLU A 269 4.01 4.15 20.58
C GLU A 269 5.46 4.52 20.29
N ALA A 270 5.68 5.64 19.60
CA ALA A 270 7.03 6.16 19.33
C ALA A 270 7.86 6.32 20.61
N LEU A 271 7.29 6.98 21.64
CA LEU A 271 7.97 7.12 22.93
C LEU A 271 8.08 5.80 23.71
N GLY A 272 7.17 4.86 23.46
CA GLY A 272 7.18 3.52 24.06
C GLY A 272 8.36 2.65 23.61
N TYR A 273 8.90 2.90 22.42
CA TYR A 273 10.08 2.20 21.89
C TYR A 273 11.42 2.70 22.44
N LEU A 274 11.43 3.87 23.09
CA LEU A 274 12.64 4.45 23.67
C LEU A 274 12.91 3.91 25.09
N THR A 275 14.16 3.99 25.55
CA THR A 275 14.48 3.84 26.98
C THR A 275 13.78 4.94 27.79
N PRO A 276 13.40 4.69 29.05
CA PRO A 276 12.72 5.71 29.88
C PRO A 276 13.50 7.02 29.96
N GLU A 277 14.83 6.94 30.11
CA GLU A 277 15.72 8.10 30.23
C GLU A 277 15.70 8.97 28.96
N LEU A 278 15.65 8.34 27.78
CA LEU A 278 15.57 9.05 26.50
C LEU A 278 14.16 9.62 26.27
N ALA A 279 13.12 8.85 26.59
CA ALA A 279 11.73 9.25 26.43
C ALA A 279 11.33 10.45 27.32
N GLU A 280 11.94 10.61 28.50
CA GLU A 280 11.67 11.73 29.42
C GLU A 280 12.08 13.09 28.84
N ASN A 281 13.06 13.11 27.93
CA ASN A 281 13.68 14.32 27.42
C ASN A 281 13.34 14.63 25.95
N LEU A 282 12.51 13.80 25.31
CA LEU A 282 12.14 13.95 23.90
C LEU A 282 10.62 14.03 23.74
N SER A 283 10.15 15.02 22.99
CA SER A 283 8.80 15.04 22.48
C SER A 283 8.71 14.46 21.06
N LEU A 284 7.51 14.06 20.64
CA LEU A 284 7.27 13.66 19.25
C LEU A 284 7.62 14.79 18.27
N SER A 285 7.39 16.04 18.65
CA SER A 285 7.75 17.20 17.81
C SER A 285 9.26 17.31 17.61
N ASP A 286 10.05 17.08 18.66
CA ASP A 286 11.52 17.09 18.56
C ASP A 286 12.01 15.98 17.63
N LEU A 287 11.40 14.80 17.71
CA LEU A 287 11.71 13.67 16.83
C LEU A 287 11.34 14.00 15.37
N LYS A 288 10.16 14.57 15.12
CA LYS A 288 9.74 15.00 13.78
C LYS A 288 10.64 16.09 13.21
N GLU A 289 11.07 17.05 14.02
CA GLU A 289 12.02 18.07 13.60
C GLU A 289 13.39 17.46 13.28
N PHE A 290 13.88 16.55 14.11
CA PHE A 290 15.16 15.87 13.93
C PHE A 290 15.21 15.03 12.66
N PHE A 291 14.18 14.22 12.39
CA PHE A 291 14.13 13.37 11.20
C PHE A 291 13.63 14.11 9.95
N GLY A 292 12.83 15.16 10.10
CA GLY A 292 12.15 15.82 8.99
C GLY A 292 11.05 14.97 8.33
N ASP A 293 10.55 15.45 7.20
CA ASP A 293 9.43 14.84 6.47
C ASP A 293 9.91 13.73 5.52
N PHE A 294 10.26 12.56 6.07
CA PHE A 294 10.60 11.38 5.27
C PHE A 294 9.35 10.62 4.83
N SER A 295 9.39 10.04 3.63
CA SER A 295 8.29 9.26 3.05
C SER A 295 8.34 7.76 3.42
N GLY A 296 9.52 7.24 3.78
CA GLY A 296 9.65 5.86 4.27
C GLY A 296 10.99 5.58 4.92
N CYS A 297 11.15 4.37 5.45
CA CYS A 297 12.42 3.93 6.04
C CYS A 297 12.72 2.47 5.68
N ARG A 298 13.99 2.15 5.48
CA ARG A 298 14.46 0.77 5.29
C ARG A 298 15.92 0.61 5.68
N ALA A 299 16.32 -0.61 6.03
CA ALA A 299 17.74 -0.92 6.20
C ALA A 299 18.49 -0.70 4.87
N PRO A 300 19.76 -0.23 4.90
CA PRO A 300 20.59 -0.21 3.72
C PRO A 300 20.88 -1.65 3.22
N VAL A 301 21.31 -1.77 1.96
CA VAL A 301 21.61 -3.08 1.32
C VAL A 301 22.59 -3.94 2.13
N PHE A 302 23.49 -3.31 2.89
CA PHE A 302 24.30 -4.00 3.88
C PHE A 302 23.59 -3.93 5.25
N SER A 303 23.11 -5.07 5.75
CA SER A 303 22.46 -5.11 7.07
C SER A 303 23.49 -4.91 8.19
N ASP A 304 23.16 -4.03 9.13
CA ASP A 304 23.86 -3.83 10.42
C ASP A 304 22.93 -4.26 11.58
N GLU A 305 22.13 -5.33 11.36
CA GLU A 305 21.19 -5.89 12.34
C GLU A 305 20.23 -4.84 12.96
N GLY A 306 19.80 -3.84 12.17
CA GLY A 306 18.89 -2.78 12.62
C GLY A 306 19.53 -1.57 13.30
N HIS A 307 20.85 -1.58 13.50
CA HIS A 307 21.61 -0.43 14.02
C HIS A 307 21.73 0.74 13.04
N LEU A 308 21.42 0.52 11.75
CA LEU A 308 21.51 1.53 10.72
C LEU A 308 20.25 1.49 9.86
N MET A 309 19.54 2.62 9.78
CA MET A 309 18.36 2.78 8.94
C MET A 309 18.54 3.94 7.97
N GLY A 310 18.09 3.74 6.74
CA GLY A 310 17.90 4.79 5.75
C GLY A 310 16.51 5.39 5.84
N LEU A 311 16.43 6.70 6.05
CA LEU A 311 15.19 7.47 5.90
C LEU A 311 15.15 8.01 4.48
N ILE A 312 14.06 7.73 3.78
CA ILE A 312 13.86 8.07 2.38
C ILE A 312 13.06 9.36 2.29
N TYR A 313 13.60 10.33 1.57
CA TYR A 313 12.98 11.63 1.32
C TYR A 313 12.69 11.78 -0.17
N ASP A 314 11.65 12.54 -0.46
CA ASP A 314 11.37 12.95 -1.83
C ASP A 314 12.48 13.90 -2.30
N GLY A 315 13.21 13.48 -3.34
CA GLY A 315 14.23 14.31 -3.97
C GLY A 315 13.70 14.98 -5.24
N SER A 316 14.61 15.58 -6.00
CA SER A 316 14.30 16.16 -7.30
C SER A 316 14.58 15.18 -8.44
N ASP A 317 14.14 15.53 -9.65
CA ASP A 317 14.52 14.81 -10.89
C ASP A 317 14.25 13.30 -10.85
N GLY A 318 13.18 12.90 -10.18
CA GLY A 318 12.72 11.52 -10.08
C GLY A 318 13.61 10.58 -9.28
N VAL A 319 14.45 11.12 -8.40
CA VAL A 319 15.33 10.36 -7.51
C VAL A 319 14.99 10.68 -6.06
N SER A 320 14.72 9.67 -5.25
CA SER A 320 14.58 9.81 -3.80
C SER A 320 15.97 9.87 -3.15
N ILE A 321 16.08 10.52 -1.99
CA ILE A 321 17.35 10.66 -1.27
C ILE A 321 17.23 9.88 0.05
N ALA A 322 18.22 9.05 0.36
CA ALA A 322 18.32 8.39 1.65
C ALA A 322 19.30 9.15 2.57
N LYS A 323 18.91 9.35 3.82
CA LYS A 323 19.84 9.74 4.90
C LYS A 323 19.97 8.60 5.89
N LEU A 324 21.17 8.40 6.43
CA LEU A 324 21.46 7.29 7.33
C LEU A 324 21.41 7.74 8.78
N PHE A 325 20.72 6.96 9.60
CA PHE A 325 20.62 7.16 11.03
C PHE A 325 21.04 5.89 11.75
N ARG A 326 21.88 6.08 12.77
CA ARG A 326 22.36 5.03 13.66
C ARG A 326 21.51 4.96 14.92
N PHE A 327 21.19 3.73 15.31
CA PHE A 327 20.42 3.39 16.50
C PHE A 327 21.29 2.56 17.44
N GLU A 328 21.23 2.88 18.73
CA GLU A 328 21.79 2.07 19.81
C GLU A 328 20.66 1.56 20.69
N PHE A 329 20.86 0.38 21.30
CA PHE A 329 19.80 -0.31 22.04
C PHE A 329 20.25 -0.74 23.43
N GLU A 330 19.29 -0.74 24.36
CA GLU A 330 19.39 -1.35 25.69
C GLU A 330 18.22 -2.32 25.88
N GLY A 331 18.49 -3.61 25.71
CA GLY A 331 17.41 -4.59 25.53
C GLY A 331 16.61 -4.28 24.27
N MET A 332 15.30 -4.54 24.28
CA MET A 332 14.39 -4.21 23.16
C MET A 332 13.86 -2.77 23.25
N ARG A 333 14.76 -1.80 23.44
CA ARG A 333 14.47 -0.36 23.49
C ARG A 333 15.62 0.44 22.87
N ILE A 334 15.28 1.53 22.22
CA ILE A 334 16.25 2.46 21.63
C ILE A 334 16.81 3.36 22.74
N SER A 335 18.12 3.31 22.95
CA SER A 335 18.82 4.09 23.97
C SER A 335 19.50 5.34 23.41
N ASN A 336 19.78 5.37 22.10
CA ASN A 336 20.39 6.52 21.45
C ASN A 336 20.10 6.53 19.94
N ILE A 337 20.11 7.72 19.34
CA ILE A 337 19.85 7.96 17.92
C ILE A 337 20.81 9.05 17.44
N GLY A 338 21.47 8.82 16.31
CA GLY A 338 22.33 9.82 15.66
C GLY A 338 22.28 9.74 14.15
N GLU A 339 22.58 10.84 13.46
CA GLU A 339 22.84 10.83 12.02
C GLU A 339 24.25 10.23 11.78
N ALA A 340 24.38 9.35 10.79
CA ALA A 340 25.56 8.51 10.56
C ALA A 340 26.60 9.10 9.61
#